data_AF-A0AAW0KN33-F1
#
_entry.id   AF-A0AAW0KN33-F1
#
_cell.length_a   1.000
_cell.length_b   1.000
_cell.length_c   1.000
_cell.angle_alpha   90.00
_cell.angle_beta   90.00
_cell.angle_gamma   90.00
#
_symmetry.space_group_name_H-M   'P 1'
#
loop_
_entity.id
_entity.type
_entity.pdbx_description
1 polymer ?
#
loop_
_entity_poly.entity_id
_entity_poly.type
_entity_poly.pdbx_seq_one_letter_code
_entity_poly.pdbx_strand_id
1 'polypeptide(L)'
;MATCFQLDKFKRTKSWFKDFQYNPKKDQAGDVRNILLIVATLIAAVTFQSGVNPPGGVWQDTIEPNGTRKGHVAGTAIYASREADFYVFLICNTVALSTSVLVIISLTYNFPFHLELLVATASMLGTYASAIFAVTPADYSFRFRYILIAAALPFVLRVLLYMVKSKAKEEQKNLCCKCTRENSDDNSCRRCGSEISKIAEDVKV
;
A
#
# COMPACT_ATOMS: atom_id res chain seq x y z
N MET A 1 13.36 4.41 49.71
CA MET A 1 14.39 4.87 48.76
C MET A 1 14.49 3.91 47.55
N ALA A 2 13.40 3.68 46.80
CA ALA A 2 13.40 2.71 45.69
C ALA A 2 12.42 3.01 44.54
N THR A 3 11.94 4.25 44.40
CA THR A 3 10.93 4.60 43.39
C THR A 3 11.44 5.46 42.23
N CYS A 4 12.70 5.90 42.25
CA CYS A 4 13.25 6.76 41.18
C CYS A 4 13.98 5.98 40.06
N PHE A 5 14.48 4.76 40.32
CA PHE A 5 15.32 4.01 39.37
C PHE A 5 14.54 3.28 38.26
N GLN A 6 13.23 3.05 38.47
CA GLN A 6 12.37 2.36 37.49
C GLN A 6 11.79 3.29 36.42
N LEU A 7 11.84 4.61 36.61
CA LEU A 7 11.34 5.59 35.62
C LEU A 7 12.36 5.93 34.51
N ASP A 8 13.66 5.66 34.72
CA ASP A 8 14.69 5.89 33.69
C ASP A 8 14.71 4.82 32.60
N LYS A 9 14.34 3.58 32.92
CA LYS A 9 14.36 2.46 31.96
C LYS A 9 13.28 2.60 30.88
N PHE A 10 12.13 3.23 31.21
CA PHE A 10 11.01 3.41 30.27
C PHE A 10 11.14 4.70 29.43
N LYS A 11 11.82 5.75 29.92
CA LYS A 11 12.11 6.96 29.12
C LYS A 11 13.19 6.71 28.05
N ARG A 12 14.14 5.80 28.31
CA ARG A 12 15.25 5.49 27.39
C ARG A 12 14.81 4.78 26.10
N THR A 13 13.75 3.96 26.15
CA THR A 13 13.22 3.26 24.97
C THR A 13 12.50 4.18 23.99
N LYS A 14 12.01 5.35 24.45
CA LYS A 14 11.30 6.32 23.60
C LYS A 14 12.25 7.21 22.77
N SER A 15 13.55 7.20 23.08
CA SER A 15 14.55 8.05 22.41
C SER A 15 15.13 7.38 21.16
N TRP A 16 15.43 6.08 21.22
CA TRP A 16 16.12 5.36 20.13
C TRP A 16 15.29 5.31 18.84
N PHE A 17 13.95 5.25 18.93
CA PHE A 17 13.09 5.31 17.74
C PHE A 17 13.19 6.63 16.97
N LYS A 18 13.57 7.74 17.62
CA LYS A 18 13.73 9.02 16.92
C LYS A 18 14.89 9.00 15.93
N ASP A 19 15.91 8.18 16.21
CA ASP A 19 17.07 8.05 15.33
C ASP A 19 16.75 7.27 14.04
N PHE A 20 15.66 6.48 14.04
CA PHE A 20 15.16 5.77 12.85
C PHE A 20 14.06 6.52 12.09
N GLN A 21 13.64 7.69 12.58
CA GLN A 21 12.67 8.49 11.84
C GLN A 21 13.35 9.15 10.64
N TYR A 22 12.64 9.14 9.52
CA TYR A 22 13.07 9.85 8.32
C TYR A 22 13.38 11.31 8.65
N ASN A 23 14.59 11.74 8.30
CA ASN A 23 15.06 13.10 8.48
C ASN A 23 15.44 13.69 7.12
N PRO A 24 14.65 14.61 6.55
CA PRO A 24 14.91 15.17 5.21
C PRO A 24 16.23 15.96 5.13
N LYS A 25 16.85 16.33 6.25
CA LYS A 25 18.15 17.02 6.29
C LYS A 25 19.34 16.06 6.27
N LYS A 26 19.15 14.79 6.64
CA LYS A 26 20.21 13.79 6.76
C LYS A 26 20.09 12.69 5.70
N ASP A 27 18.86 12.32 5.36
CA ASP A 27 18.58 11.18 4.49
C ASP A 27 18.44 11.65 3.04
N GLN A 28 19.28 11.10 2.17
CA GLN A 28 19.21 11.41 0.74
C GLN A 28 17.96 10.77 0.14
N ALA A 29 17.24 11.51 -0.70
CA ALA A 29 16.02 11.02 -1.35
C ALA A 29 16.26 9.73 -2.16
N GLY A 30 17.44 9.58 -2.76
CA GLY A 30 17.84 8.36 -3.47
C GLY A 30 17.93 7.14 -2.56
N ASP A 31 18.52 7.28 -1.36
CA ASP A 31 18.67 6.17 -0.41
C ASP A 31 17.32 5.75 0.16
N VAL A 32 16.47 6.72 0.51
CA VAL A 32 15.10 6.45 0.98
C VAL A 32 14.30 5.75 -0.11
N ARG A 33 14.39 6.20 -1.36
CA ARG A 33 13.75 5.54 -2.51
C ARG A 33 14.21 4.09 -2.65
N ASN A 34 15.51 3.83 -2.54
CA ASN A 34 16.07 2.49 -2.65
C ASN A 34 15.57 1.57 -1.53
N ILE A 35 15.57 2.05 -0.28
CA ILE A 35 15.03 1.30 0.87
C ILE A 35 13.55 1.00 0.69
N LEU A 36 12.75 1.98 0.27
CA LEU A 36 11.32 1.80 0.04
C LEU A 36 11.04 0.81 -1.08
N LEU A 37 11.82 0.82 -2.16
CA LEU A 37 11.71 -0.15 -3.25
C LEU A 37 12.02 -1.57 -2.77
N ILE A 38 13.05 -1.75 -1.94
CA ILE A 38 13.39 -3.06 -1.35
C ILE A 38 12.23 -3.54 -0.49
N VAL A 39 11.74 -2.71 0.44
CA VAL A 39 10.63 -3.08 1.34
C VAL A 39 9.36 -3.40 0.56
N ALA A 40 8.99 -2.57 -0.42
CA ALA A 40 7.81 -2.79 -1.25
C ALA A 40 7.93 -4.08 -2.08
N THR A 41 9.10 -4.37 -2.65
CA THR A 41 9.33 -5.60 -3.42
C THR A 41 9.24 -6.84 -2.52
N LEU A 42 9.78 -6.78 -1.29
CA LEU A 42 9.67 -7.86 -0.32
C LEU A 42 8.21 -8.13 0.08
N ILE A 43 7.43 -7.09 0.37
CA ILE A 43 6.00 -7.24 0.69
C ILE A 43 5.25 -7.81 -0.52
N ALA A 44 5.53 -7.32 -1.73
CA ALA A 44 4.91 -7.84 -2.94
C ALA A 44 5.23 -9.32 -3.17
N ALA A 45 6.48 -9.73 -2.95
CA ALA A 45 6.90 -11.12 -3.07
C ALA A 45 6.19 -12.02 -2.04
N VAL A 46 6.18 -11.62 -0.76
CA VAL A 46 5.54 -12.38 0.32
C VAL A 46 4.04 -12.52 0.11
N THR A 47 3.37 -11.45 -0.31
CA THR A 47 1.93 -11.45 -0.60
C THR A 47 1.60 -12.31 -1.81
N PHE A 48 2.35 -12.18 -2.91
CA PHE A 48 2.18 -13.04 -4.08
C PHE A 48 2.34 -14.52 -3.71
N GLN A 49 3.42 -14.88 -3.01
CA GLN A 49 3.68 -16.27 -2.60
C GLN A 49 2.57 -16.85 -1.71
N SER A 50 2.07 -16.09 -0.75
CA SER A 50 1.02 -16.55 0.16
C SER A 50 -0.38 -16.51 -0.47
N GLY A 51 -0.62 -15.68 -1.47
CA GLY A 51 -1.87 -15.68 -2.23
C GLY A 51 -1.98 -16.86 -3.19
N VAL A 52 -0.89 -17.19 -3.91
CA VAL A 52 -0.89 -18.33 -4.85
C VAL A 52 -0.70 -19.68 -4.15
N ASN A 53 -0.08 -19.68 -2.96
CA ASN A 53 0.04 -20.85 -2.09
C ASN A 53 -0.70 -20.58 -0.77
N PRO A 54 -2.02 -20.79 -0.72
CA PRO A 54 -2.81 -20.47 0.47
C PRO A 54 -2.31 -21.25 1.69
N PRO A 55 -2.39 -20.66 2.91
CA PRO A 55 -2.07 -21.37 4.15
C PRO A 55 -2.79 -22.72 4.25
N GLY A 56 -2.07 -23.78 4.60
CA GLY A 56 -2.62 -25.14 4.62
C GLY A 56 -2.71 -25.83 3.26
N GLY A 57 -2.40 -25.13 2.17
CA GLY A 57 -2.34 -25.67 0.82
C GLY A 57 -3.70 -25.78 0.14
N VAL A 58 -3.72 -26.54 -0.96
CA VAL A 58 -4.91 -26.81 -1.76
C VAL A 58 -5.28 -28.28 -1.69
N TRP A 59 -6.57 -28.57 -1.85
CA TRP A 59 -7.04 -29.94 -2.00
C TRP A 59 -6.42 -30.59 -3.24
N GLN A 60 -6.03 -31.86 -3.12
CA GLN A 60 -5.35 -32.60 -4.20
C GLN A 60 -6.28 -33.51 -4.99
N ASP A 61 -7.50 -33.72 -4.51
CA ASP A 61 -8.47 -34.66 -5.07
C ASP A 61 -9.89 -34.13 -4.99
N THR A 62 -10.78 -34.69 -5.81
CA THR A 62 -12.21 -34.32 -5.87
C THR A 62 -13.11 -35.55 -5.68
N ILE A 63 -12.56 -36.76 -5.81
CA ILE A 63 -13.31 -38.02 -5.85
C ILE A 63 -12.75 -38.95 -4.77
N GLU A 64 -13.64 -39.59 -4.00
CA GLU A 64 -13.31 -40.61 -3.03
C GLU A 64 -12.95 -41.96 -3.71
N PRO A 65 -12.23 -42.87 -3.02
CA PRO A 65 -11.89 -44.18 -3.58
C PRO A 65 -13.09 -45.04 -4.00
N ASN A 66 -14.27 -44.79 -3.41
CA ASN A 66 -15.55 -45.44 -3.73
C ASN A 66 -16.27 -44.81 -4.95
N GLY A 67 -15.69 -43.78 -5.58
CA GLY A 67 -16.26 -43.06 -6.73
C GLY A 67 -17.21 -41.91 -6.39
N THR A 68 -17.46 -41.61 -5.11
CA THR A 68 -18.32 -40.47 -4.71
C THR A 68 -17.55 -39.15 -4.71
N ARG A 69 -18.24 -38.04 -4.98
CA ARG A 69 -17.63 -36.70 -4.98
C ARG A 69 -17.38 -36.22 -3.55
N LYS A 70 -16.18 -35.71 -3.26
CA LYS A 70 -15.85 -35.08 -1.97
C LYS A 70 -16.55 -33.73 -1.84
N GLY A 71 -16.68 -33.25 -0.60
CA GLY A 71 -17.16 -31.89 -0.30
C GLY A 71 -16.21 -30.77 -0.70
N HIS A 72 -15.11 -31.10 -1.40
CA HIS A 72 -14.09 -30.17 -1.88
C HIS A 72 -13.67 -30.52 -3.31
N VAL A 73 -12.99 -29.56 -3.96
CA VAL A 73 -12.52 -29.69 -5.34
C VAL A 73 -11.02 -29.50 -5.37
N ALA A 74 -10.32 -30.39 -6.07
CA ALA A 74 -8.88 -30.28 -6.27
C ALA A 74 -8.49 -28.89 -6.81
N GLY A 75 -7.44 -28.29 -6.25
CA GLY A 75 -6.99 -26.94 -6.56
C GLY A 75 -7.63 -25.85 -5.70
N THR A 76 -8.73 -26.11 -4.99
CA THR A 76 -9.31 -25.12 -4.07
C THR A 76 -8.55 -25.11 -2.74
N ALA A 77 -8.44 -23.92 -2.11
CA ALA A 77 -7.72 -23.73 -0.86
C ALA A 77 -8.39 -24.53 0.27
N ILE A 78 -7.58 -25.29 1.03
CA ILE A 78 -8.06 -25.93 2.28
C ILE A 78 -8.49 -24.84 3.27
N TYR A 79 -7.81 -23.69 3.28
CA TYR A 79 -8.18 -22.57 4.14
C TYR A 79 -9.58 -22.01 3.84
N ALA A 80 -10.09 -22.17 2.61
CA ALA A 80 -11.42 -21.71 2.25
C ALA A 80 -12.55 -22.43 3.02
N SER A 81 -12.26 -23.56 3.68
CA SER A 81 -13.21 -24.21 4.61
C SER A 81 -13.54 -23.36 5.84
N ARG A 82 -12.72 -22.36 6.19
CA ARG A 82 -13.00 -21.34 7.22
C ARG A 82 -13.24 -20.00 6.55
N GLU A 83 -14.46 -19.82 6.05
CA GLU A 83 -14.79 -18.72 5.14
C GLU A 83 -14.39 -17.34 5.68
N ALA A 84 -14.80 -16.97 6.89
CA ALA A 84 -14.55 -15.64 7.44
C ALA A 84 -13.04 -15.33 7.56
N ASP A 85 -12.27 -16.27 8.10
CA ASP A 85 -10.82 -16.12 8.30
C ASP A 85 -10.08 -16.03 6.96
N PHE A 86 -10.50 -16.84 5.98
CA PHE A 86 -9.97 -16.82 4.63
C PHE A 86 -10.25 -15.49 3.92
N TYR A 87 -11.42 -14.88 4.13
CA TYR A 87 -11.73 -13.55 3.57
C TYR A 87 -10.84 -12.46 4.12
N VAL A 88 -10.67 -12.42 5.45
CA VAL A 88 -9.79 -11.43 6.08
C VAL A 88 -8.38 -11.58 5.54
N PHE A 89 -7.88 -12.81 5.45
CA PHE A 89 -6.58 -13.11 4.85
C PHE A 89 -6.47 -12.59 3.41
N LEU A 90 -7.40 -12.97 2.52
CA LEU A 90 -7.36 -12.58 1.11
C LEU A 90 -7.43 -11.06 0.91
N ILE A 91 -8.29 -10.37 1.67
CA ILE A 91 -8.44 -8.91 1.56
C ILE A 91 -7.15 -8.23 2.02
N CYS A 92 -6.65 -8.57 3.20
CA CYS A 92 -5.42 -7.98 3.73
C CYS A 92 -4.22 -8.24 2.81
N ASN A 93 -4.11 -9.46 2.29
CA ASN A 93 -3.05 -9.84 1.36
C ASN A 93 -3.12 -9.03 0.06
N THR A 94 -4.30 -8.94 -0.53
CA THR A 94 -4.53 -8.21 -1.79
C THR A 94 -4.27 -6.71 -1.61
N VAL A 95 -4.72 -6.09 -0.50
CA VAL A 95 -4.42 -4.68 -0.19
C VAL A 95 -2.92 -4.44 -0.05
N ALA A 96 -2.20 -5.34 0.62
CA ALA A 96 -0.76 -5.24 0.80
C ALA A 96 -0.01 -5.38 -0.55
N LEU A 97 -0.42 -6.33 -1.41
CA LEU A 97 0.13 -6.53 -2.75
C LEU A 97 -0.11 -5.30 -3.63
N SER A 98 -1.35 -4.80 -3.70
CA SER A 98 -1.72 -3.61 -4.47
C SER A 98 -1.03 -2.34 -3.99
N THR A 99 -0.92 -2.14 -2.67
CA THR A 99 -0.21 -0.98 -2.10
C THR A 99 1.28 -1.03 -2.42
N SER A 100 1.89 -2.22 -2.36
CA SER A 100 3.31 -2.40 -2.68
C SER A 100 3.60 -2.11 -4.15
N VAL A 101 2.77 -2.64 -5.07
CA VAL A 101 2.86 -2.34 -6.51
C VAL A 101 2.71 -0.84 -6.78
N LEU A 102 1.75 -0.18 -6.12
CA LEU A 102 1.56 1.26 -6.25
C LEU A 102 2.79 2.06 -5.80
N VAL A 103 3.44 1.66 -4.71
CA VAL A 103 4.70 2.27 -4.25
C VAL A 103 5.81 2.05 -5.27
N ILE A 104 5.97 0.83 -5.79
CA ILE A 104 6.98 0.50 -6.81
C ILE A 104 6.79 1.37 -8.06
N ILE A 105 5.57 1.45 -8.61
CA ILE A 105 5.26 2.26 -9.80
C ILE A 105 5.49 3.75 -9.52
N SER A 106 5.09 4.25 -8.34
CA SER A 106 5.26 5.65 -7.96
C SER A 106 6.74 6.04 -7.88
N LEU A 107 7.57 5.21 -7.26
CA LEU A 107 9.00 5.48 -7.06
C LEU A 107 9.82 5.34 -8.35
N THR A 108 9.29 4.65 -9.36
CA THR A 108 9.99 4.34 -10.61
C THR A 108 9.50 5.14 -11.82
N TYR A 109 8.56 6.08 -11.64
CA TYR A 109 7.89 6.81 -12.74
C TYR A 109 8.83 7.50 -13.73
N ASN A 110 9.97 8.02 -13.28
CA ASN A 110 10.94 8.73 -14.13
C ASN A 110 12.14 7.87 -14.59
N PHE A 111 12.08 6.55 -14.42
CA PHE A 111 13.16 5.65 -14.86
C PHE A 111 13.01 5.25 -16.33
N PRO A 112 14.12 5.06 -17.08
CA PRO A 112 14.06 4.64 -18.48
C PRO A 112 13.33 3.30 -18.69
N PHE A 113 13.34 2.42 -17.70
CA PHE A 113 12.69 1.09 -17.74
C PHE A 113 11.28 1.07 -17.13
N HIS A 114 10.62 2.23 -16.98
CA HIS A 114 9.32 2.30 -16.32
C HIS A 114 8.23 1.48 -17.04
N LEU A 115 8.22 1.48 -18.37
CA LEU A 115 7.23 0.72 -19.16
C LEU A 115 7.40 -0.79 -18.99
N GLU A 116 8.64 -1.28 -19.00
CA GLU A 116 8.93 -2.70 -18.78
C GLU A 116 8.47 -3.15 -17.39
N LEU A 117 8.74 -2.31 -16.38
CA LEU A 117 8.27 -2.56 -15.01
C LEU A 117 6.75 -2.53 -14.88
N LEU A 118 6.08 -1.61 -15.60
CA LEU A 118 4.61 -1.55 -15.64
C LEU A 118 4.04 -2.83 -16.25
N VAL A 119 4.58 -3.28 -17.38
CA VAL A 119 4.14 -4.52 -18.04
C VAL A 119 4.40 -5.73 -17.13
N ALA A 120 5.58 -5.82 -16.50
CA ALA A 120 5.90 -6.90 -15.58
C ALA A 120 4.97 -6.94 -14.36
N THR A 121 4.71 -5.79 -13.74
CA THR A 121 3.81 -5.70 -12.57
C THR A 121 2.34 -5.93 -12.95
N ALA A 122 1.89 -5.48 -14.12
CA ALA A 122 0.55 -5.79 -14.63
C ALA A 122 0.36 -7.28 -14.91
N SER A 123 1.36 -7.93 -15.52
CA SER A 123 1.38 -9.38 -15.74
C SER A 123 1.33 -10.13 -14.41
N MET A 124 2.12 -9.73 -13.42
CA MET A 124 2.12 -10.31 -12.07
C MET A 124 0.76 -10.15 -11.37
N LEU A 125 0.11 -8.99 -11.48
CA LEU A 125 -1.24 -8.81 -10.95
C LEU A 125 -2.28 -9.70 -11.65
N GLY A 126 -2.13 -9.92 -12.95
CA GLY A 126 -2.96 -10.84 -13.73
C GLY A 126 -2.81 -12.30 -13.27
N THR A 127 -1.58 -12.76 -13.08
CA THR A 127 -1.32 -14.12 -12.57
C THR A 127 -1.80 -14.29 -11.13
N TYR A 128 -1.63 -13.28 -10.28
CA TYR A 128 -2.20 -13.28 -8.93
C TYR A 128 -3.73 -13.39 -8.96
N ALA A 129 -4.42 -12.57 -9.76
CA ALA A 129 -5.87 -12.64 -9.89
C ALA A 129 -6.36 -14.00 -10.39
N SER A 130 -5.68 -14.57 -11.38
CA SER A 130 -5.94 -15.92 -11.90
C SER A 130 -5.75 -17.00 -10.83
N ALA A 131 -4.67 -16.92 -10.04
CA ALA A 131 -4.41 -17.86 -8.95
C ALA A 131 -5.49 -17.77 -7.86
N ILE A 132 -5.88 -16.56 -7.44
CA ILE A 132 -6.98 -16.37 -6.48
C ILE A 132 -8.30 -16.95 -7.01
N PHE A 133 -8.57 -16.81 -8.31
CA PHE A 133 -9.72 -17.43 -8.98
C PHE A 133 -9.66 -18.96 -8.91
N ALA A 134 -8.49 -19.55 -9.16
CA ALA A 134 -8.31 -21.01 -9.12
C ALA A 134 -8.47 -21.59 -7.71
N VAL A 135 -7.95 -20.91 -6.68
CA VAL A 135 -7.98 -21.43 -5.30
C VAL A 135 -9.29 -21.15 -4.56
N THR A 136 -10.12 -20.22 -5.04
CA THR A 136 -11.39 -19.87 -4.39
C THR A 136 -12.55 -20.69 -4.99
N PRO A 137 -13.39 -21.37 -4.19
CA PRO A 137 -14.49 -22.17 -4.73
C PRO A 137 -15.53 -21.34 -5.50
N ALA A 138 -16.13 -21.91 -6.55
CA ALA A 138 -17.01 -21.22 -7.51
C ALA A 138 -18.39 -20.81 -6.96
N ASP A 139 -18.87 -21.46 -5.89
CA ASP A 139 -20.21 -21.24 -5.33
C ASP A 139 -20.40 -19.86 -4.66
N TYR A 140 -19.36 -19.02 -4.67
CA TYR A 140 -19.31 -17.79 -3.91
C TYR A 140 -19.15 -16.53 -4.80
N SER A 141 -19.97 -16.41 -5.85
CA SER A 141 -19.95 -15.35 -6.88
C SER A 141 -20.00 -13.89 -6.38
N PHE A 142 -20.41 -13.62 -5.13
CA PHE A 142 -20.45 -12.25 -4.56
C PHE A 142 -19.05 -11.64 -4.28
N ARG A 143 -17.97 -12.40 -4.48
CA ARG A 143 -16.65 -12.14 -3.87
C ARG A 143 -15.61 -11.51 -4.80
N PHE A 144 -15.78 -11.61 -6.13
CA PHE A 144 -14.92 -10.89 -7.09
C PHE A 144 -15.00 -9.39 -6.92
N ARG A 145 -16.20 -8.86 -6.64
CA ARG A 145 -16.39 -7.44 -6.43
C ARG A 145 -15.60 -6.94 -5.23
N TYR A 146 -15.53 -7.70 -4.13
CA TYR A 146 -14.77 -7.30 -2.94
C TYR A 146 -13.27 -7.40 -3.13
N ILE A 147 -12.77 -8.41 -3.85
CA ILE A 147 -11.34 -8.54 -4.17
C ILE A 147 -10.92 -7.43 -5.16
N LEU A 148 -11.74 -7.15 -6.17
CA LEU A 148 -11.52 -6.04 -7.11
C LEU A 148 -11.57 -4.68 -6.40
N ILE A 149 -12.52 -4.48 -5.48
CA ILE A 149 -12.57 -3.28 -4.63
C ILE A 149 -11.31 -3.20 -3.77
N ALA A 150 -10.90 -4.28 -3.11
CA ALA A 150 -9.70 -4.31 -2.27
C ALA A 150 -8.43 -3.99 -3.09
N ALA A 151 -8.34 -4.50 -4.32
CA ALA A 151 -7.23 -4.22 -5.23
C ALA A 151 -7.25 -2.76 -5.73
N ALA A 152 -8.43 -2.21 -6.04
CA ALA A 152 -8.59 -0.84 -6.54
C ALA A 152 -8.50 0.22 -5.43
N LEU A 153 -8.83 -0.13 -4.18
CA LEU A 153 -8.95 0.80 -3.06
C LEU A 153 -7.65 1.59 -2.81
N PRO A 154 -6.45 1.00 -2.75
CA PRO A 154 -5.20 1.76 -2.59
C PRO A 154 -4.97 2.77 -3.71
N PHE A 155 -5.30 2.40 -4.96
CA PHE A 155 -5.17 3.29 -6.11
C PHE A 155 -6.16 4.46 -6.02
N VAL A 156 -7.43 4.16 -5.74
CA VAL A 156 -8.48 5.18 -5.58
C VAL A 156 -8.15 6.12 -4.42
N LEU A 157 -7.76 5.59 -3.27
CA LEU A 157 -7.36 6.41 -2.12
C LEU A 157 -6.19 7.31 -2.47
N ARG A 158 -5.17 6.81 -3.17
CA ARG A 158 -4.01 7.63 -3.56
C ARG A 158 -4.37 8.71 -4.57
N VAL A 159 -5.22 8.39 -5.56
CA VAL A 159 -5.76 9.38 -6.50
C VAL A 159 -6.58 10.43 -5.75
N LEU A 160 -7.45 10.03 -4.83
CA LEU A 160 -8.23 10.97 -4.01
C LEU A 160 -7.34 11.88 -3.18
N LEU A 161 -6.32 11.34 -2.50
CA LEU A 161 -5.35 12.13 -1.74
C LEU A 161 -4.58 13.10 -2.64
N TYR A 162 -4.17 12.66 -3.82
CA TYR A 162 -3.52 13.52 -4.81
C TYR A 162 -4.47 14.64 -5.28
N MET A 163 -5.72 14.33 -5.58
CA MET A 163 -6.73 15.30 -5.99
C MET A 163 -7.04 16.32 -4.89
N VAL A 164 -7.15 15.87 -3.62
CA VAL A 164 -7.35 16.77 -2.47
C VAL A 164 -6.13 17.68 -2.28
N LYS A 165 -4.91 17.15 -2.36
CA LYS A 165 -3.69 17.96 -2.30
C LYS A 165 -3.60 18.95 -3.46
N SER A 166 -3.96 18.54 -4.67
CA SER A 166 -3.98 19.38 -5.86
C SER A 166 -4.94 20.55 -5.69
N LYS A 167 -6.16 20.27 -5.23
CA LYS A 167 -7.17 21.30 -4.94
C LYS A 167 -6.73 22.24 -3.82
N ALA A 168 -6.19 21.72 -2.72
CA ALA A 168 -5.69 22.55 -1.62
C ALA A 168 -4.56 23.49 -2.08
N LYS A 169 -3.66 22.98 -2.94
CA LYS A 169 -2.57 23.78 -3.52
C LYS A 169 -3.09 24.84 -4.49
N GLU A 170 -4.13 24.54 -5.26
CA GLU A 170 -4.79 25.48 -6.17
C GLU A 170 -5.53 26.59 -5.42
N GLU A 171 -6.29 26.25 -4.36
CA GLU A 171 -6.93 27.22 -3.48
C GLU A 171 -5.91 28.16 -2.83
N GLN A 172 -4.80 27.62 -2.34
CA GLN A 172 -3.72 28.40 -1.74
C GLN A 172 -3.04 29.32 -2.76
N LYS A 173 -2.81 28.85 -3.99
CA LYS A 173 -2.28 29.67 -5.09
C LYS A 173 -3.23 30.82 -5.44
N ASN A 174 -4.53 30.54 -5.54
CA ASN A 174 -5.55 31.55 -5.83
C ASN A 174 -5.64 32.61 -4.73
N LEU A 175 -5.53 32.20 -3.46
CA LEU A 175 -5.47 33.12 -2.32
C LEU A 175 -4.23 34.03 -2.39
N CYS A 176 -3.06 33.47 -2.75
CA CYS A 176 -1.84 34.25 -2.96
C CYS A 176 -1.97 35.27 -4.09
N CYS A 177 -2.49 34.84 -5.25
CA CYS A 177 -2.68 35.72 -6.40
C CYS A 177 -3.63 36.88 -6.07
N LYS A 178 -4.65 36.64 -5.24
CA LYS A 178 -5.55 37.69 -4.77
C LYS A 178 -4.84 38.71 -3.88
N CYS A 179 -4.05 38.23 -2.91
CA CYS A 179 -3.22 39.09 -2.05
C CYS A 179 -2.28 40.01 -2.82
N THR A 180 -1.61 39.50 -3.87
CA THR A 180 -0.71 40.29 -4.71
C THR A 180 -1.44 41.38 -5.52
N ARG A 181 -2.71 41.15 -5.88
CA ARG A 181 -3.48 42.07 -6.74
C ARG A 181 -4.13 43.21 -5.96
N GLU A 182 -4.56 42.95 -4.72
CA GLU A 182 -5.23 43.94 -3.86
C GLU A 182 -4.28 44.66 -2.89
N ASN A 183 -2.97 44.33 -2.90
CA ASN A 183 -1.94 44.92 -2.04
C ASN A 183 -2.36 44.92 -0.55
N SER A 184 -2.87 43.76 -0.09
CA SER A 184 -3.49 43.58 1.23
C SER A 184 -2.49 43.04 2.27
N ASP A 185 -2.33 43.76 3.38
CA ASP A 185 -1.37 43.48 4.48
C ASP A 185 -1.90 42.51 5.56
N ASP A 186 -2.99 41.81 5.28
CA ASP A 186 -3.64 40.88 6.21
C ASP A 186 -2.73 39.68 6.56
N ASN A 187 -2.92 39.14 7.76
CA ASN A 187 -2.20 37.99 8.30
C ASN A 187 -2.31 36.76 7.38
N SER A 188 -3.41 36.64 6.63
CA SER A 188 -3.62 35.59 5.63
C SER A 188 -2.66 35.70 4.44
N CYS A 189 -2.27 36.91 4.03
CA CYS A 189 -1.34 37.16 2.93
C CYS A 189 0.13 36.93 3.32
N ARG A 190 0.52 37.23 4.58
CA ARG A 190 1.86 36.90 5.10
C ARG A 190 2.12 35.40 5.18
N ARG A 191 1.08 34.61 5.46
CA ARG A 191 1.17 33.13 5.52
C ARG A 191 1.51 32.52 4.17
N CYS A 192 1.12 33.18 3.08
CA CYS A 192 1.33 32.70 1.72
C CYS A 192 2.83 32.62 1.32
N GLY A 193 3.65 33.57 1.76
CA GLY A 193 5.10 33.54 1.53
C GLY A 193 5.82 32.40 2.26
N SER A 194 5.34 32.01 3.45
CA SER A 194 5.98 30.97 4.27
C SER A 194 5.64 29.53 3.86
N GLU A 195 4.49 29.32 3.22
CA GLU A 195 4.01 27.98 2.84
C GLU A 195 4.39 27.60 1.40
N ILE A 196 4.50 28.56 0.47
CA ILE A 196 5.02 28.31 -0.89
C ILE A 196 6.45 27.76 -0.84
N SER A 197 7.27 28.21 0.12
CA SER A 197 8.62 27.69 0.34
C SER A 197 8.63 26.23 0.81
N LYS A 198 7.64 25.79 1.61
CA LYS A 198 7.53 24.39 2.07
C LYS A 198 6.97 23.48 0.97
N ILE A 199 6.01 23.97 0.19
CA ILE A 199 5.41 23.21 -0.91
C ILE A 199 6.41 23.02 -2.08
N ALA A 200 7.38 23.93 -2.24
CA ALA A 200 8.48 23.77 -3.18
C ALA A 200 9.48 22.68 -2.77
N GLU A 201 9.61 22.39 -1.47
CA GLU A 201 10.42 21.27 -0.96
C GLU A 201 9.69 19.92 -1.12
N ASP A 202 8.38 19.87 -0.88
CA ASP A 202 7.57 18.63 -1.01
C ASP A 202 7.42 18.11 -2.45
N VAL A 203 7.66 18.94 -3.46
CA VAL A 203 7.59 18.56 -4.90
C VAL A 203 8.94 18.06 -5.44
N LYS A 204 10.03 18.18 -4.66
CA LYS A 204 11.35 17.64 -5.01
C LYS A 204 11.56 16.18 -4.57
N VAL A 205 10.54 15.54 -3.97
CA VAL A 205 10.54 14.12 -3.59
C VAL A 205 9.80 13.29 -4.63
#